data_AF-A0A970H2J6-F1
#
_entry.id   AF-A0A970H2J6-F1
#
_cell.length_a   1.000
_cell.length_b   1.000
_cell.length_c   1.000
_cell.angle_alpha   90.00
_cell.angle_beta   90.00
_cell.angle_gamma   90.00
#
_symmetry.space_group_name_H-M   'P 1'
#
loop_
_entity.id
_entity.type
_entity.pdbx_description
1 polymer ?
#
loop_
_entity_poly.entity_id
_entity_poly.type
_entity_poly.pdbx_seq_one_letter_code
_entity_poly.pdbx_strand_id
1 'polypeptide(L)'
;MDRELIEKLVDRLLFSKEAAEYLGISSQRLNQLVHSGQLKPVKKTSAGALFLKEDLDERLKSVKNIAADINNGKYEAISLQSPYMQEVLNYYTLQSMFNYSDKKTEPLFKDLSSKVDVRLDINYISKDISQLLGLDEHHLLKSYSLVARSFEKLNKNDYKIRKGMK
;
A
#
# COMPACT_ATOMS: atom_id res chain seq x y z
N MET A 1 38.52 21.19 -3.18
CA MET A 1 37.76 19.95 -3.42
C MET A 1 38.45 19.22 -4.54
N ASP A 2 38.99 18.04 -4.28
CA ASP A 2 39.83 17.31 -5.22
C ASP A 2 39.02 16.81 -6.42
N ARG A 3 39.46 17.17 -7.62
CA ARG A 3 38.82 16.84 -8.90
C ARG A 3 38.55 15.34 -9.04
N GLU A 4 39.44 14.52 -8.49
CA GLU A 4 39.34 13.06 -8.46
C GLU A 4 38.13 12.55 -7.65
N LEU A 5 37.74 13.26 -6.57
CA LEU A 5 36.55 12.92 -5.79
C LEU A 5 35.25 13.26 -6.54
N ILE A 6 35.27 14.32 -7.34
CA ILE A 6 34.13 14.73 -8.17
C ILE A 6 33.92 13.71 -9.29
N GLU A 7 34.98 13.26 -9.96
CA GLU A 7 34.91 12.24 -11.02
C GLU A 7 34.32 10.92 -10.49
N LYS A 8 34.81 10.43 -9.34
CA LYS A 8 34.27 9.24 -8.66
C LYS A 8 32.82 9.38 -8.19
N LEU A 9 32.34 10.61 -7.96
CA LEU A 9 30.95 10.86 -7.59
C LEU A 9 30.04 10.88 -8.81
N VAL A 10 30.50 11.49 -9.91
CA VAL A 10 29.75 11.57 -11.18
C VAL A 10 29.52 10.17 -11.75
N ASP A 11 30.50 9.27 -11.69
CA ASP A 11 30.37 7.88 -12.17
C ASP A 11 29.32 7.05 -11.43
N ARG A 12 28.90 7.51 -10.24
CA ARG A 12 27.88 6.85 -9.41
C ARG A 12 26.51 7.52 -9.50
N LEU A 13 26.38 8.58 -10.30
CA LEU A 13 25.13 9.30 -10.51
C LEU A 13 24.51 8.91 -11.86
N LEU A 14 23.24 8.56 -11.84
CA LEU A 14 22.47 8.25 -13.04
C LEU A 14 21.37 9.29 -13.23
N PHE A 15 21.19 9.75 -14.48
CA PHE A 15 20.03 10.57 -14.84
C PHE A 15 18.76 9.73 -14.90
N SER A 16 17.58 10.37 -14.83
CA SER A 16 16.29 9.68 -14.85
C SER A 16 16.12 8.62 -15.95
N LYS A 17 16.66 8.86 -17.15
CA LYS A 17 16.57 7.89 -18.24
C LYS A 17 17.43 6.66 -17.97
N GLU A 18 18.68 6.88 -17.58
CA GLU A 18 19.63 5.82 -17.25
C GLU A 18 19.20 5.04 -16.02
N ALA A 19 18.62 5.71 -15.01
CA ALA A 19 18.07 5.07 -13.83
C ALA A 19 16.86 4.18 -14.15
N ALA A 20 15.99 4.61 -15.08
CA ALA A 20 14.86 3.81 -15.54
C ALA A 20 15.34 2.55 -16.29
N GLU A 21 16.31 2.72 -17.19
CA GLU A 21 16.95 1.62 -17.93
C GLU A 21 17.66 0.65 -16.98
N TYR A 22 18.40 1.17 -16.00
CA TYR A 22 19.10 0.37 -14.99
C TYR A 22 18.15 -0.50 -14.16
N LEU A 23 16.98 0.03 -13.82
CA LEU A 23 15.93 -0.71 -13.11
C LEU A 23 15.05 -1.57 -14.03
N GLY A 24 15.19 -1.46 -15.36
CA GLY A 24 14.35 -2.18 -16.32
C GLY A 24 12.89 -1.74 -16.31
N ILE A 25 12.59 -0.47 -16.00
CA ILE A 25 11.23 0.07 -15.89
C ILE A 25 11.01 1.25 -16.83
N SER A 26 9.74 1.64 -17.05
CA SER A 26 9.43 2.87 -17.79
C SER A 26 9.74 4.13 -16.98
N SER A 27 10.04 5.23 -17.66
CA SER A 27 10.24 6.55 -17.03
C SER A 27 9.01 7.02 -16.24
N GLN A 28 7.80 6.64 -16.67
CA GLN A 28 6.57 6.91 -15.93
C GLN A 28 6.54 6.16 -14.59
N ARG A 29 6.95 4.88 -14.59
CA ARG A 29 7.04 4.08 -13.37
C ARG A 29 8.11 4.63 -12.42
N LEU A 30 9.26 5.04 -12.95
CA LEU A 30 10.31 5.71 -12.16
C LEU A 30 9.77 6.96 -11.47
N ASN A 31 9.03 7.80 -12.20
CA ASN A 31 8.40 9.00 -11.62
C ASN A 31 7.39 8.67 -10.51
N GLN A 32 6.61 7.61 -10.64
CA GLN A 32 5.71 7.16 -9.56
C GLN A 32 6.48 6.73 -8.30
N LEU A 33 7.61 6.05 -8.46
CA LEU A 33 8.47 5.65 -7.33
C LEU A 33 9.01 6.88 -6.61
N VAL A 34 9.38 7.92 -7.34
CA VAL A 34 9.80 9.20 -6.77
C VAL A 34 8.67 9.91 -6.04
N HIS A 35 7.48 10.00 -6.65
CA HIS A 35 6.33 10.66 -6.05
C HIS A 35 5.81 9.94 -4.80
N SER A 36 5.90 8.60 -4.77
CA SER A 36 5.54 7.79 -3.60
C SER A 36 6.63 7.75 -2.52
N GLY A 37 7.78 8.39 -2.74
CA GLY A 37 8.89 8.44 -1.79
C GLY A 37 9.71 7.15 -1.71
N GLN A 38 9.41 6.16 -2.55
CA GLN A 38 10.10 4.86 -2.61
C GLN A 38 11.48 4.94 -3.27
N LEU A 39 11.73 6.01 -4.03
CA LEU A 39 13.03 6.32 -4.60
C LEU A 39 13.29 7.82 -4.42
N LYS A 40 14.43 8.19 -3.86
CA LYS A 40 14.75 9.60 -3.61
C LYS A 40 15.85 10.06 -4.56
N PRO A 41 15.60 11.07 -5.41
CA PRO A 41 16.67 11.65 -6.21
C PRO A 41 17.59 12.49 -5.32
N VAL A 42 18.89 12.41 -5.58
CA VAL A 42 19.92 13.25 -4.94
C VAL A 42 19.72 14.71 -5.30
N LYS A 43 19.29 14.97 -6.53
CA LYS A 43 18.96 16.30 -7.01
C LYS A 43 17.82 16.25 -8.00
N LYS A 44 16.90 17.20 -7.88
CA LYS A 44 15.79 17.40 -8.82
C LYS A 44 15.82 18.83 -9.34
N THR A 45 15.83 18.98 -10.65
CA THR A 45 15.73 20.28 -11.34
C THR A 45 14.62 20.23 -12.39
N SER A 46 14.35 21.37 -13.04
CA SER A 46 13.43 21.43 -14.18
C SER A 46 13.90 20.59 -15.38
N ALA A 47 15.21 20.34 -15.50
CA ALA A 47 15.80 19.56 -16.58
C ALA A 47 15.83 18.04 -16.32
N GLY A 48 15.65 17.60 -15.07
CA GLY A 48 15.66 16.18 -14.74
C GLY A 48 16.02 15.89 -13.28
N ALA A 49 16.14 14.60 -12.95
CA ALA A 49 16.57 14.14 -11.65
C ALA A 49 17.83 13.28 -11.74
N LEU A 50 18.66 13.34 -10.70
CA LEU A 50 19.87 12.55 -10.52
C LEU A 50 19.67 11.56 -9.37
N PHE A 51 20.12 10.33 -9.56
CA PHE A 51 19.97 9.22 -8.63
C PHE A 51 21.33 8.60 -8.33
N LEU A 52 21.55 8.18 -7.09
CA LEU A 52 22.72 7.37 -6.75
C LEU A 52 22.50 5.94 -7.24
N LYS A 53 23.52 5.37 -7.88
CA LYS A 53 23.52 3.98 -8.31
C LYS A 53 23.31 3.01 -7.13
N GLU A 54 23.87 3.34 -5.97
CA GLU A 54 23.71 2.58 -4.72
C GLU A 54 22.23 2.47 -4.29
N ASP A 55 21.48 3.58 -4.32
CA ASP A 55 20.04 3.59 -4.02
C ASP A 55 19.23 2.73 -5.02
N LEU A 56 19.65 2.73 -6.29
CA LEU A 56 19.03 1.92 -7.34
C LEU A 56 19.36 0.43 -7.17
N ASP A 57 20.57 0.10 -6.72
CA ASP A 57 21.01 -1.27 -6.41
C ASP A 57 20.27 -1.85 -5.21
N GLU A 58 20.12 -1.07 -4.14
CA GLU A 58 19.28 -1.47 -2.99
C GLU A 58 17.85 -1.75 -3.43
N ARG A 59 17.31 -0.91 -4.33
CA ARG A 59 15.99 -1.14 -4.89
C ARG A 59 15.93 -2.41 -5.72
N LEU A 60 16.91 -2.66 -6.60
CA LEU A 60 16.95 -3.87 -7.41
C LEU A 60 17.06 -5.13 -6.54
N LYS A 61 17.87 -5.08 -5.47
CA LYS A 61 17.97 -6.15 -4.47
C LYS A 61 16.64 -6.39 -3.75
N SER A 62 15.95 -5.32 -3.32
CA SER A 62 14.63 -5.45 -2.69
C SER A 62 13.61 -6.14 -3.62
N VAL A 63 13.62 -5.81 -4.92
CA VAL A 63 12.72 -6.40 -5.92
C VAL A 63 13.10 -7.85 -6.23
N LYS A 64 14.39 -8.17 -6.34
CA LYS A 64 14.87 -9.55 -6.56
C LYS A 64 14.63 -10.44 -5.36
N ASN A 65 14.76 -9.92 -4.14
CA ASN A 65 14.40 -10.64 -2.92
C ASN A 65 12.90 -10.90 -2.87
N ILE A 66 12.05 -9.94 -3.23
CA ILE A 66 10.60 -10.18 -3.38
C ILE A 66 10.33 -11.34 -4.36
N ALA A 67 10.99 -11.37 -5.52
CA ALA A 67 10.83 -12.47 -6.48
C ALA A 67 11.34 -13.83 -5.97
N ALA A 68 12.44 -13.86 -5.22
CA ALA A 68 12.98 -15.08 -4.61
C ALA A 68 12.15 -15.56 -3.41
N ASP A 69 11.63 -14.63 -2.61
CA ASP A 69 10.81 -14.90 -1.44
C ASP A 69 9.39 -15.33 -1.83
N ILE A 70 8.85 -14.83 -2.97
CA ILE A 70 7.60 -15.35 -3.61
C ILE A 70 7.72 -16.86 -3.86
N ASN A 71 8.91 -17.34 -4.21
CA ASN A 71 9.14 -18.76 -4.48
C ASN A 71 9.42 -19.60 -3.22
N ASN A 72 9.77 -18.98 -2.08
CA ASN A 72 10.23 -19.67 -0.87
C ASN A 72 9.31 -19.54 0.36
N GLY A 73 8.12 -18.94 0.23
CA GLY A 73 7.07 -19.01 1.26
C GLY A 73 7.42 -18.40 2.62
N LYS A 74 8.50 -17.61 2.73
CA LYS A 74 8.92 -16.93 3.97
C LYS A 74 8.28 -15.54 4.09
N TYR A 75 6.95 -15.47 4.07
CA TYR A 75 6.23 -14.26 4.40
C TYR A 75 5.43 -14.46 5.68
N GLU A 76 5.71 -13.64 6.70
CA GLU A 76 4.83 -13.53 7.86
C GLU A 76 3.55 -12.78 7.44
N ALA A 77 2.51 -13.54 7.08
CA ALA A 77 1.20 -13.01 6.75
C ALA A 77 0.67 -12.08 7.85
N ILE A 78 -0.07 -11.03 7.47
CA ILE A 78 -0.79 -10.19 8.43
C ILE A 78 -1.87 -11.06 9.08
N SER A 79 -1.83 -11.20 10.42
CA SER A 79 -2.89 -11.91 11.15
C SER A 79 -4.19 -11.10 11.07
N LEU A 80 -5.13 -11.56 10.25
CA LEU A 80 -6.44 -10.93 10.07
C LEU A 80 -7.38 -11.13 11.26
N GLN A 81 -7.02 -12.01 12.21
CA GLN A 81 -7.88 -12.41 13.31
C GLN A 81 -7.90 -11.43 14.50
N SER A 82 -7.09 -10.36 14.46
CA SER A 82 -7.08 -9.38 15.55
C SER A 82 -8.33 -8.47 15.49
N PRO A 83 -8.86 -8.01 16.64
CA PRO A 83 -10.00 -7.08 16.69
C PRO A 83 -9.77 -5.80 15.85
N TYR A 84 -8.53 -5.32 15.82
CA TYR A 84 -8.14 -4.19 14.98
C TYR A 84 -8.24 -4.50 13.48
N MET A 85 -7.77 -5.67 13.05
CA MET A 85 -7.88 -6.06 11.64
C MET A 85 -9.32 -6.31 11.23
N GLN A 86 -10.14 -6.86 12.12
CA GLN A 86 -11.57 -7.02 11.88
C GLN A 86 -12.27 -5.66 11.70
N GLU A 87 -11.97 -4.67 12.55
CA GLU A 87 -12.45 -3.29 12.39
C GLU A 87 -12.06 -2.70 11.02
N VAL A 88 -10.81 -2.91 10.60
CA VAL A 88 -10.30 -2.48 9.29
C VAL A 88 -11.04 -3.19 8.15
N LEU A 89 -11.15 -4.51 8.20
CA LEU A 89 -11.84 -5.29 7.16
C LEU A 89 -13.31 -4.90 7.04
N ASN A 90 -14.00 -4.70 8.17
CA ASN A 90 -15.38 -4.26 8.21
C ASN A 90 -15.55 -2.85 7.63
N TYR A 91 -14.64 -1.92 7.96
CA TYR A 91 -14.64 -0.57 7.39
C TYR A 91 -14.48 -0.61 5.86
N TYR A 92 -13.45 -1.30 5.35
CA TYR A 92 -13.19 -1.36 3.91
C TYR A 92 -14.25 -2.16 3.15
N THR A 93 -14.89 -3.13 3.80
CA THR A 93 -16.06 -3.82 3.26
C THR A 93 -17.19 -2.84 3.02
N LEU A 94 -17.58 -2.05 4.03
CA LEU A 94 -18.60 -1.03 3.87
C LEU A 94 -18.19 0.03 2.85
N GLN A 95 -16.93 0.46 2.86
CA GLN A 95 -16.40 1.41 1.89
C GLN A 95 -16.60 0.92 0.45
N SER A 96 -16.36 -0.36 0.19
CA SER A 96 -16.56 -0.97 -1.13
C SER A 96 -18.03 -0.94 -1.57
N MET A 97 -18.97 -1.02 -0.63
CA MET A 97 -20.42 -0.89 -0.89
C MET A 97 -20.83 0.54 -1.25
N PHE A 98 -20.01 1.54 -0.89
CA PHE A 98 -20.27 2.97 -1.13
C PHE A 98 -19.27 3.62 -2.10
N ASN A 99 -18.87 2.89 -3.14
CA ASN A 99 -17.95 3.36 -4.18
C ASN A 99 -16.60 3.87 -3.62
N TYR A 100 -16.10 3.23 -2.57
CA TYR A 100 -14.83 3.56 -1.91
C TYR A 100 -14.78 5.02 -1.40
N SER A 101 -15.94 5.59 -1.04
CA SER A 101 -16.05 6.98 -0.61
C SER A 101 -15.95 7.13 0.90
N ASP A 102 -14.83 7.67 1.39
CA ASP A 102 -14.66 8.00 2.82
C ASP A 102 -15.76 8.93 3.34
N LYS A 103 -16.13 9.96 2.57
CA LYS A 103 -17.19 10.91 2.92
C LYS A 103 -18.54 10.26 3.22
N LYS A 104 -18.83 9.12 2.58
CA LYS A 104 -20.05 8.35 2.83
C LYS A 104 -19.85 7.31 3.93
N THR A 105 -18.68 6.68 3.96
CA THR A 105 -18.40 5.53 4.81
C THR A 105 -18.11 5.93 6.25
N GLU A 106 -17.31 6.97 6.50
CA GLU A 106 -16.94 7.41 7.85
C GLU A 106 -18.15 7.73 8.73
N PRO A 107 -19.14 8.55 8.30
CA PRO A 107 -20.30 8.86 9.12
C PRO A 107 -21.13 7.61 9.45
N LEU A 108 -21.33 6.73 8.46
CA LEU A 108 -22.08 5.49 8.61
C LEU A 108 -21.37 4.52 9.56
N PHE A 109 -20.05 4.37 9.40
CA PHE A 109 -19.24 3.50 10.25
C PHE A 109 -19.20 3.98 11.70
N LYS A 110 -19.12 5.30 11.90
CA LYS A 110 -19.20 5.91 13.23
C LYS A 110 -20.55 5.64 13.90
N ASP A 111 -21.66 5.83 13.18
CA ASP A 111 -22.99 5.51 13.70
C ASP A 111 -23.14 4.01 13.99
N LEU A 112 -22.67 3.14 13.09
CA LEU A 112 -22.69 1.70 13.25
C LEU A 112 -21.89 1.25 14.49
N SER A 113 -20.69 1.82 14.70
CA SER A 113 -19.83 1.49 15.85
C SER A 113 -20.45 1.84 17.21
N SER A 114 -21.48 2.69 17.24
CA SER A 114 -22.24 2.99 18.46
C SER A 114 -23.32 1.96 18.80
N LYS A 115 -23.66 1.08 17.83
CA LYS A 115 -24.77 0.12 17.93
C LYS A 115 -24.29 -1.33 17.90
N VAL A 116 -23.18 -1.60 17.22
CA VAL A 116 -22.62 -2.94 16.99
C VAL A 116 -21.13 -2.89 17.26
N ASP A 117 -20.59 -3.96 17.86
CA ASP A 117 -19.13 -4.12 17.99
C ASP A 117 -18.52 -4.46 16.63
N VAL A 118 -18.06 -3.42 15.94
CA VAL A 118 -17.43 -3.50 14.61
C VAL A 118 -16.07 -4.19 14.62
N ARG A 119 -15.55 -4.62 15.78
CA ARG A 119 -14.30 -5.38 15.91
C ARG A 119 -14.50 -6.90 15.85
N LEU A 120 -15.75 -7.35 15.77
CA LEU A 120 -16.09 -8.76 15.55
C LEU A 120 -15.96 -9.12 14.07
N ASP A 121 -15.68 -10.39 13.80
CA ASP A 121 -15.69 -10.90 12.43
C ASP A 121 -17.08 -10.68 11.81
N ILE A 122 -17.10 -10.28 10.54
CA ILE A 122 -18.34 -9.87 9.87
C ILE A 122 -19.40 -10.97 9.90
N ASN A 123 -19.02 -12.26 9.94
CA ASN A 123 -19.97 -13.37 9.98
C ASN A 123 -20.84 -13.37 11.24
N TYR A 124 -20.41 -12.70 12.32
CA TYR A 124 -21.18 -12.57 13.55
C TYR A 124 -22.10 -11.34 13.56
N ILE A 125 -21.78 -10.31 12.77
CA ILE A 125 -22.44 -9.01 12.80
C ILE A 125 -23.12 -8.64 11.48
N SER A 126 -23.03 -9.48 10.44
CA SER A 126 -23.54 -9.21 9.08
C SER A 126 -25.03 -8.91 9.07
N LYS A 127 -25.83 -9.65 9.84
CA LYS A 127 -27.27 -9.44 9.96
C LYS A 127 -27.61 -8.07 10.53
N ASP A 128 -26.94 -7.68 11.61
CA ASP A 128 -27.16 -6.40 12.27
C ASP A 128 -26.76 -5.24 11.34
N ILE A 129 -25.61 -5.36 10.66
CA ILE A 129 -25.15 -4.39 9.66
C ILE A 129 -26.18 -4.26 8.53
N SER A 130 -26.63 -5.39 7.98
CA SER A 130 -27.61 -5.42 6.89
C SER A 130 -28.94 -4.78 7.29
N GLN A 131 -29.44 -5.05 8.50
CA GLN A 131 -30.68 -4.45 8.99
C GLN A 131 -30.53 -2.95 9.26
N LEU A 132 -29.44 -2.53 9.91
CA LEU A 132 -29.21 -1.13 10.26
C LEU A 132 -28.96 -0.24 9.05
N LEU A 133 -28.28 -0.76 8.03
CA LEU A 133 -27.87 0.00 6.84
C LEU A 133 -28.73 -0.27 5.61
N GLY A 134 -29.70 -1.20 5.70
CA GLY A 134 -30.54 -1.61 4.56
C GLY A 134 -29.73 -2.27 3.43
N LEU A 135 -28.71 -3.05 3.77
CA LEU A 135 -27.82 -3.70 2.81
C LEU A 135 -28.17 -5.18 2.64
N ASP A 136 -27.99 -5.71 1.43
CA ASP A 136 -28.08 -7.15 1.17
C ASP A 136 -26.94 -7.90 1.88
N GLU A 137 -27.29 -8.82 2.78
CA GLU A 137 -26.33 -9.56 3.61
C GLU A 137 -25.40 -10.43 2.76
N HIS A 138 -25.93 -11.08 1.73
CA HIS A 138 -25.15 -11.93 0.85
C HIS A 138 -24.10 -11.12 0.07
N HIS A 139 -24.49 -9.95 -0.45
CA HIS A 139 -23.56 -9.04 -1.12
C HIS A 139 -22.52 -8.47 -0.14
N LEU A 140 -22.90 -8.15 1.10
CA LEU A 140 -21.99 -7.71 2.15
C LEU A 140 -20.90 -8.76 2.43
N LEU A 141 -21.28 -10.03 2.65
CA LEU A 141 -20.35 -11.14 2.90
C LEU A 141 -19.44 -11.43 1.69
N LYS A 142 -19.97 -11.30 0.48
CA LYS A 142 -19.19 -11.42 -0.76
C LYS A 142 -18.13 -10.31 -0.85
N SER A 143 -18.52 -9.07 -0.57
CA SER A 143 -17.60 -7.93 -0.53
C SER A 143 -16.54 -8.10 0.54
N TYR A 144 -16.91 -8.58 1.73
CA TYR A 144 -15.95 -8.90 2.79
C TYR A 144 -14.91 -9.92 2.34
N SER A 145 -15.34 -11.00 1.71
CA SER A 145 -14.44 -12.04 1.19
C SER A 145 -13.43 -11.49 0.19
N LEU A 146 -13.84 -10.53 -0.66
CA LEU A 146 -12.95 -9.87 -1.62
C LEU A 146 -11.96 -8.93 -0.92
N VAL A 147 -12.43 -8.17 0.08
CA VAL A 147 -11.59 -7.28 0.88
C VAL A 147 -10.58 -8.09 1.68
N ALA A 148 -10.99 -9.12 2.43
CA ALA A 148 -10.10 -10.00 3.17
C ALA A 148 -9.00 -10.60 2.29
N ARG A 149 -9.35 -11.17 1.14
CA ARG A 149 -8.37 -11.69 0.15
C ARG A 149 -7.41 -10.63 -0.37
N SER A 150 -7.82 -9.37 -0.46
CA SER A 150 -6.93 -8.29 -0.86
C SER A 150 -5.93 -7.95 0.24
N PHE A 151 -6.35 -7.98 1.51
CA PHE A 151 -5.49 -7.78 2.67
C PHE A 151 -4.55 -8.96 2.94
N GLU A 152 -4.96 -10.19 2.65
CA GLU A 152 -4.07 -11.38 2.69
C GLU A 152 -2.88 -11.26 1.74
N LYS A 153 -3.06 -10.51 0.64
CA LYS A 153 -2.02 -10.24 -0.36
C LYS A 153 -1.13 -9.04 0.01
N LEU A 154 -1.46 -8.31 1.08
CA LEU A 154 -0.65 -7.19 1.57
C LEU A 154 0.45 -7.69 2.49
N ASN A 155 1.68 -7.30 2.18
CA ASN A 155 2.85 -7.63 3.00
C ASN A 155 2.92 -6.70 4.23
N LYS A 156 3.54 -7.15 5.34
CA LYS A 156 3.86 -6.26 6.48
C LYS A 156 4.69 -5.03 6.07
N ASN A 157 5.48 -5.15 4.99
CA ASN A 157 6.31 -4.09 4.43
C ASN A 157 5.61 -3.24 3.36
N ASP A 158 4.37 -3.58 2.97
CA ASP A 158 3.57 -2.67 2.17
C ASP A 158 3.17 -1.50 3.06
N TYR A 159 3.65 -0.30 2.70
CA TYR A 159 3.45 0.94 3.46
C TYR A 159 1.99 1.10 3.90
N LYS A 160 1.72 0.90 5.20
CA LYS A 160 0.46 1.25 5.83
C LYS A 160 0.36 2.77 5.91
N ILE A 161 -0.15 3.41 4.86
CA ILE A 161 -0.52 4.83 4.94
C ILE A 161 -1.73 4.91 5.87
N ARG A 162 -1.53 5.44 7.08
CA ARG A 162 -2.63 5.85 7.97
C ARG A 162 -3.36 7.01 7.31
N LYS A 163 -4.41 6.72 6.55
CA LYS A 163 -5.27 7.74 5.96
C LYS A 163 -6.33 8.10 7.00
N GLY A 164 -6.30 9.33 7.52
CA GLY A 164 -7.34 9.88 8.39
C GLY A 164 -7.09 9.71 9.89
N MET A 165 -6.15 10.48 10.44
CA MET A 165 -6.33 11.07 11.77
C MET A 165 -5.89 12.53 11.69
N LYS A 166 -6.87 13.41 11.50
CA LYS A 166 -6.81 14.78 12.02
C LYS A 166 -7.78 14.84 13.18
#